data_AF-A0A498CLE0-F1
#
_entry.id   AF-A0A498CLE0-F1
#
_cell.length_a   1.000
_cell.length_b   1.000
_cell.length_c   1.000
_cell.angle_alpha   90.00
_cell.angle_beta   90.00
_cell.angle_gamma   90.00
#
_symmetry.space_group_name_H-M   'P 1'
#
loop_
_entity.id
_entity.type
_entity.pdbx_description
1 polymer ?
#
loop_
_entity_poly.entity_id
_entity_poly.type
_entity_poly.pdbx_seq_one_letter_code
_entity_poly.pdbx_strand_id
1 'polypeptide(L)'
;MLQFVVDHVVRRNADGELAWELPPAVDQALVDAGLKAKLGSWTLSTVRHRVAVLSTAHRLKQQPNPCEQPAIRTVLSRAARASVKRGERPRKKTAITLTELEAMLATCDYSLEGIRDRALLCFGFASGGRRRSEIAAADLRDLRRIGEAGYIYRLEHSKTQQAGVTAASTPDKPVLDRAALALEDWLEASGITEGAIFRRLWKQRVGPALSPAAVGEIVQRRARLAGLEGDFGGHSLRSGFVTEASRQGVALPAIMQLTEHRAVSSVIGYFQTGGASANPAARLLED
;
A
#
# COMPACT_ATOMS: atom_id res chain seq x y z
N MET A 1 12.83 28.96 -0.56
CA MET A 1 12.88 27.49 -0.75
C MET A 1 13.85 26.81 0.20
N LEU A 2 15.10 27.29 0.32
CA LEU A 2 16.08 26.70 1.24
C LEU A 2 15.58 26.72 2.70
N GLN A 3 15.06 27.86 3.17
CA GLN A 3 14.49 28.00 4.52
C GLN A 3 13.43 26.94 4.81
N PHE A 4 12.46 26.77 3.90
CA PHE A 4 11.43 25.73 4.01
C PHE A 4 12.00 24.31 4.26
N VAL A 5 13.11 23.94 3.61
CA VAL A 5 13.72 22.63 3.82
C VAL A 5 14.35 22.54 5.21
N VAL A 6 15.04 23.59 5.66
CA VAL A 6 15.72 23.61 6.96
C VAL A 6 14.72 23.72 8.12
N ASP A 7 13.60 24.43 7.92
CA ASP A 7 12.51 24.52 8.87
C ASP A 7 11.91 23.15 9.22
N HIS A 8 11.83 22.25 8.23
CA HIS A 8 11.04 21.03 8.36
C HIS A 8 11.87 19.75 8.47
N VAL A 9 13.17 19.79 8.18
CA VAL A 9 14.07 18.62 8.25
C VAL A 9 14.84 18.61 9.57
N VAL A 10 14.89 17.43 10.21
CA VAL A 10 15.71 17.21 11.40
C VAL A 10 17.20 17.14 11.06
N ARG A 11 18.00 17.97 11.73
CA ARG A 11 19.47 17.93 11.73
C ARG A 11 20.01 17.82 13.16
N ARG A 12 21.30 17.53 13.31
CA ARG A 12 22.00 17.75 14.59
C ARG A 12 22.55 19.18 14.61
N ASN A 13 22.33 19.90 15.72
CA ASN A 13 23.00 21.18 15.98
C ASN A 13 24.46 20.95 16.42
N ALA A 14 25.18 22.03 16.74
CA ALA A 14 26.57 21.97 17.19
C ALA A 14 26.73 21.12 18.46
N ASP A 15 25.71 21.11 19.33
CA ASP A 15 25.67 20.37 20.58
C ASP A 15 25.26 18.90 20.41
N GLY A 16 25.01 18.47 19.16
CA GLY A 16 24.62 17.11 18.82
C GLY A 16 23.14 16.79 19.05
N GLU A 17 22.33 17.75 19.48
CA GLU A 17 20.89 17.61 19.69
C GLU A 17 20.10 17.70 18.39
N LEU A 18 18.91 17.10 18.36
CA LEU A 18 18.03 17.16 17.20
C LEU A 18 17.37 18.55 17.13
N ALA A 19 17.58 19.24 16.01
CA ALA A 19 17.06 20.57 15.78
C ALA A 19 16.45 20.72 14.38
N TRP A 20 15.53 21.67 14.25
CA TRP A 20 14.95 22.18 13.01
C TRP A 20 14.64 23.67 13.21
N GLU A 21 14.46 24.43 12.12
CA GLU A 21 14.40 25.90 12.21
C GLU A 21 12.98 26.49 12.19
N LEU A 22 11.93 25.66 12.09
CA LEU A 22 10.56 26.16 12.07
C LEU A 22 10.21 26.87 13.40
N PRO A 23 9.90 28.18 13.38
CA PRO A 23 9.55 28.90 14.60
C PRO A 23 8.27 28.32 15.24
N PRO A 24 8.19 28.17 16.58
CA PRO A 24 7.03 27.58 17.24
C PRO A 24 5.69 28.25 16.92
N ALA A 25 5.68 29.60 16.82
CA ALA A 25 4.48 30.35 16.45
C ALA A 25 4.00 30.04 15.02
N VAL A 26 4.93 29.86 14.08
CA VAL A 26 4.61 29.47 12.70
C VAL A 26 4.13 28.02 12.66
N ASP A 27 4.77 27.14 13.43
CA ASP A 27 4.36 25.74 13.55
C ASP A 27 2.92 25.61 14.04
N GLN A 28 2.58 26.32 15.12
CA GLN A 28 1.22 26.36 15.66
C GLN A 28 0.22 26.90 14.65
N ALA A 29 0.52 28.02 13.98
CA ALA A 29 -0.37 28.58 12.96
C ALA A 29 -0.61 27.62 11.78
N LEU A 30 0.40 26.84 11.37
CA LEU A 30 0.24 25.83 10.34
C LEU A 30 -0.64 24.65 10.77
N VAL A 31 -0.60 24.28 12.05
CA VAL A 31 -1.48 23.25 12.62
C VAL A 31 -2.92 23.77 12.70
N ASP A 32 -3.11 24.98 13.24
CA ASP A 32 -4.44 25.60 13.40
C ASP A 32 -5.12 25.82 12.03
N ALA A 33 -4.35 26.16 11.00
CA ALA A 33 -4.83 26.30 9.63
C ALA A 33 -5.07 24.95 8.91
N GLY A 34 -4.81 23.81 9.55
CA GLY A 34 -4.93 22.48 8.95
C GLY A 34 -3.89 22.16 7.86
N LEU A 35 -2.86 23.00 7.71
CA LEU A 35 -1.77 22.81 6.75
C LEU A 35 -0.73 21.80 7.25
N LYS A 36 -0.75 21.50 8.56
CA LYS A 36 0.11 20.55 9.23
C LYS A 36 -0.69 19.72 10.22
N ALA A 37 -0.42 18.41 10.27
CA ALA A 37 -1.18 17.50 11.14
C ALA A 37 -0.78 17.57 12.62
N LYS A 38 0.45 18.00 12.93
CA LYS A 38 0.99 18.12 14.29
C LYS A 38 2.22 19.03 14.33
N LEU A 39 2.54 19.52 15.52
CA LEU A 39 3.76 20.28 15.80
C LEU A 39 5.03 19.44 15.57
N GLY A 40 6.15 20.13 15.36
CA GLY A 40 7.48 19.57 15.18
C GLY A 40 7.84 19.24 13.73
N SER A 41 9.07 18.82 13.49
CA SER A 41 9.57 18.52 12.13
C SER A 41 8.72 17.51 11.33
N TRP A 42 8.87 17.53 10.01
CA TRP A 42 8.30 16.52 9.13
C TRP A 42 9.26 15.37 8.87
N THR A 43 8.71 14.23 8.46
CA THR A 43 9.51 13.18 7.84
C THR A 43 10.14 13.70 6.55
N LEU A 44 11.35 13.21 6.23
CA LEU A 44 12.02 13.59 4.99
C LEU A 44 11.19 13.28 3.74
N SER A 45 10.36 12.22 3.78
CA SER A 45 9.44 11.89 2.69
C SER A 45 8.38 12.97 2.47
N THR A 46 7.81 13.53 3.54
CA THR A 46 6.84 14.63 3.47
C THR A 46 7.48 15.90 2.91
N VAL A 47 8.70 16.24 3.35
CA VAL A 47 9.44 17.40 2.82
C VAL A 47 9.71 17.23 1.32
N ARG A 48 10.24 16.07 0.90
CA ARG A 48 10.50 15.74 -0.50
C ARG A 48 9.23 15.81 -1.36
N HIS A 49 8.11 15.29 -0.85
CA HIS A 49 6.83 15.37 -1.55
C HIS A 49 6.41 16.84 -1.75
N ARG A 50 6.47 17.68 -0.73
CA ARG A 50 6.09 19.10 -0.85
C ARG A 50 7.00 19.86 -1.82
N VAL A 51 8.32 19.60 -1.78
CA VAL A 51 9.28 20.14 -2.77
C VAL A 51 8.90 19.70 -4.19
N ALA A 52 8.55 18.43 -4.40
CA ALA A 52 8.17 17.90 -5.70
C ALA A 52 6.86 18.53 -6.23
N VAL A 53 5.85 18.68 -5.38
CA VAL A 53 4.59 19.36 -5.74
C VAL A 53 4.84 20.81 -6.16
N LEU A 54 5.61 21.56 -5.37
CA LEU A 54 5.96 22.94 -5.69
C LEU A 54 6.77 23.01 -7.00
N SER A 55 7.74 22.11 -7.17
CA SER A 55 8.54 22.02 -8.38
C SER A 55 7.68 21.78 -9.63
N THR A 56 6.66 20.92 -9.53
CA THR A 56 5.69 20.69 -10.62
C THR A 56 4.83 21.94 -10.87
N ALA A 57 4.35 22.61 -9.82
CA ALA A 57 3.58 23.84 -9.98
C ALA A 57 4.35 24.95 -10.72
N HIS A 58 5.64 25.13 -10.40
CA HIS A 58 6.51 26.06 -11.12
C HIS A 58 6.69 25.67 -12.59
N ARG A 59 6.93 24.39 -12.89
CA ARG A 59 7.05 23.90 -14.27
C ARG A 59 5.77 24.12 -15.09
N LEU A 60 4.61 23.78 -14.53
CA LEU A 60 3.31 23.96 -15.20
C LEU A 60 3.00 25.43 -15.47
N LYS A 61 3.40 26.32 -14.55
CA LYS A 61 3.28 27.78 -14.72
C LYS A 61 4.42 28.39 -15.55
N GLN A 62 5.37 27.59 -16.02
CA GLN A 62 6.58 28.04 -16.74
C GLN A 62 7.37 29.13 -15.99
N GLN A 63 7.40 29.05 -14.66
CA GLN A 63 8.11 30.00 -13.80
C GLN A 63 9.47 29.44 -13.38
N PRO A 64 10.44 30.32 -13.02
CA PRO A 64 11.72 29.89 -12.44
C PRO A 64 11.49 28.93 -11.28
N ASN A 65 12.16 27.77 -11.30
CA ASN A 65 11.91 26.70 -10.32
C ASN A 65 12.94 26.72 -9.18
N PRO A 66 12.61 27.27 -8.00
CA PRO A 66 13.55 27.35 -6.90
C PRO A 66 13.87 25.97 -6.29
N CYS A 67 13.05 24.94 -6.56
CA CYS A 67 13.27 23.58 -6.06
C CYS A 67 14.40 22.84 -6.77
N GLU A 68 14.80 23.29 -7.97
CA GLU A 68 15.83 22.63 -8.78
C GLU A 68 17.24 23.17 -8.53
N GLN A 69 17.38 24.20 -7.70
CA GLN A 69 18.67 24.79 -7.33
C GLN A 69 19.61 23.74 -6.67
N PRO A 70 20.92 23.75 -7.00
CA PRO A 70 21.88 22.78 -6.46
C PRO A 70 21.94 22.73 -4.92
N ALA A 71 21.73 23.87 -4.26
CA ALA A 71 21.68 23.96 -2.80
C ALA A 71 20.56 23.08 -2.20
N ILE A 72 19.37 23.07 -2.82
CA ILE A 72 18.24 22.27 -2.34
C ILE A 72 18.54 20.78 -2.47
N ARG A 73 19.10 20.35 -3.61
CA ARG A 73 19.51 18.95 -3.83
C ARG A 73 20.56 18.52 -2.79
N THR A 74 21.52 19.37 -2.51
CA THR A 74 22.59 19.12 -1.53
C THR A 74 22.03 18.96 -0.12
N VAL A 75 21.16 19.89 0.33
CA VAL A 75 20.55 19.82 1.67
C VAL A 75 19.67 18.58 1.81
N LEU A 76 18.82 18.26 0.82
CA LEU A 76 17.97 17.06 0.85
C LEU A 76 18.79 15.75 0.83
N SER A 77 19.97 15.75 0.21
CA SER A 77 20.90 14.61 0.20
C SER A 77 21.56 14.44 1.57
N ARG A 78 22.06 15.52 2.19
CA ARG A 78 22.61 15.50 3.55
C ARG A 78 21.57 15.08 4.57
N ALA A 79 20.35 15.61 4.47
CA ALA A 79 19.20 15.23 5.29
C ALA A 79 18.93 13.73 5.22
N ALA A 80 18.98 13.15 4.02
CA ALA A 80 18.77 11.70 3.83
C ALA A 80 19.84 10.87 4.55
N ARG A 81 21.11 11.25 4.40
CA ARG A 81 22.23 10.55 5.09
C ARG A 81 22.10 10.68 6.61
N ALA A 82 21.71 11.86 7.09
CA ALA A 82 21.49 12.08 8.52
C ALA A 82 20.33 11.24 9.07
N SER A 83 19.19 11.19 8.36
CA SER A 83 18.06 10.31 8.69
C SER A 83 18.49 8.84 8.80
N VAL A 84 19.26 8.33 7.83
CA VAL A 84 19.77 6.95 7.88
C VAL A 84 20.68 6.71 9.09
N LYS A 85 21.60 7.64 9.39
CA LYS A 85 22.47 7.54 10.57
C LYS A 85 21.71 7.57 11.90
N ARG A 86 20.52 8.19 11.94
CA ARG A 86 19.60 8.15 13.10
C ARG A 86 18.80 6.86 13.20
N GLY A 87 18.95 5.94 12.26
CA GLY A 87 18.13 4.72 12.20
C GLY A 87 16.71 4.97 11.73
N GLU A 88 16.39 6.15 11.19
CA GLU A 88 15.07 6.41 10.62
C GLU A 88 14.86 5.53 9.39
N ARG A 89 13.89 4.63 9.47
CA ARG A 89 13.47 3.79 8.35
C ARG A 89 12.04 4.17 7.95
N PRO A 90 11.70 4.11 6.66
CA PRO A 90 10.31 4.25 6.24
C PRO A 90 9.43 3.25 7.01
N ARG A 91 8.45 3.76 7.77
CA ARG A 91 7.49 2.91 8.47
C ARG A 91 6.64 2.20 7.43
N LYS A 92 6.80 0.88 7.33
CA LYS A 92 5.95 0.02 6.50
C LYS A 92 4.82 -0.54 7.36
N LYS A 93 3.66 -0.76 6.75
CA LYS A 93 2.57 -1.48 7.41
C LYS A 93 3.00 -2.92 7.68
N THR A 94 2.50 -3.51 8.76
CA THR A 94 2.71 -4.93 9.06
C THR A 94 2.15 -5.75 7.90
N ALA A 95 2.93 -6.73 7.43
CA ALA A 95 2.52 -7.61 6.34
C ALA A 95 1.45 -8.60 6.83
N ILE A 96 0.41 -8.85 6.03
CA ILE A 96 -0.56 -9.92 6.28
C ILE A 96 -0.12 -11.11 5.44
N THR A 97 0.75 -11.97 5.97
CA THR A 97 1.15 -13.21 5.28
C THR A 97 0.05 -14.26 5.41
N LEU A 98 0.27 -15.48 4.91
CA LEU A 98 -0.80 -16.49 4.92
C LEU A 98 -1.32 -16.76 6.34
N THR A 99 -0.43 -16.85 7.33
CA THR A 99 -0.80 -17.06 8.74
C THR A 99 -1.73 -15.98 9.27
N GLU A 100 -1.40 -14.70 9.08
CA GLU A 100 -2.26 -13.60 9.51
C GLU A 100 -3.58 -13.56 8.73
N LEU A 101 -3.54 -13.89 7.43
CA LEU A 101 -4.73 -13.96 6.60
C LEU A 101 -5.68 -15.05 7.12
N GLU A 102 -5.19 -16.25 7.44
CA GLU A 102 -6.02 -17.33 8.00
C GLU A 102 -6.68 -16.91 9.31
N ALA A 103 -5.92 -16.27 10.21
CA ALA A 103 -6.45 -15.77 11.47
C ALA A 103 -7.58 -14.73 11.23
N MET A 104 -7.40 -13.82 10.27
CA MET A 104 -8.43 -12.85 9.89
C MET A 104 -9.66 -13.52 9.27
N LEU A 105 -9.46 -14.50 8.39
CA LEU A 105 -10.54 -15.26 7.74
C LEU A 105 -11.34 -16.08 8.76
N ALA A 106 -10.72 -16.58 9.83
CA ALA A 106 -11.42 -17.28 10.90
C ALA A 106 -12.42 -16.38 11.66
N THR A 107 -12.23 -15.06 11.64
CA THR A 107 -13.19 -14.11 12.26
C THR A 107 -14.42 -13.81 11.39
N CYS A 108 -14.40 -14.21 10.11
CA CYS A 108 -15.48 -13.93 9.18
C CYS A 108 -16.59 -14.97 9.35
N ASP A 109 -17.67 -14.59 10.03
CA ASP A 109 -18.85 -15.43 10.24
C ASP A 109 -19.69 -15.58 8.96
N TYR A 110 -20.84 -16.27 9.07
CA TYR A 110 -21.78 -16.47 7.97
C TYR A 110 -22.78 -15.31 7.79
N SER A 111 -22.58 -14.19 8.49
CA SER A 111 -23.36 -12.99 8.24
C SER A 111 -23.03 -12.41 6.86
N LEU A 112 -23.91 -11.59 6.31
CA LEU A 112 -23.64 -10.88 5.05
C LEU A 112 -22.34 -10.04 5.11
N GLU A 113 -22.02 -9.52 6.30
CA GLU A 113 -20.75 -8.81 6.53
C GLU A 113 -19.54 -9.76 6.55
N GLY A 114 -19.66 -10.91 7.22
CA GLY A 114 -18.62 -11.93 7.26
C GLY A 114 -18.30 -12.50 5.87
N ILE A 115 -19.33 -12.82 5.09
CA ILE A 115 -19.19 -13.29 3.70
C ILE A 115 -18.49 -12.24 2.84
N ARG A 116 -18.95 -10.97 2.90
CA ARG A 116 -18.29 -9.86 2.16
C ARG A 116 -16.82 -9.72 2.53
N ASP A 117 -16.51 -9.70 3.83
CA ASP A 117 -15.15 -9.44 4.30
C ASP A 117 -14.22 -10.61 3.96
N ARG A 118 -14.71 -11.85 4.03
CA ARG A 118 -14.01 -13.06 3.57
C ARG A 118 -13.67 -12.95 2.08
N ALA A 119 -14.66 -12.67 1.24
CA ALA A 119 -14.48 -12.47 -0.19
C ALA A 119 -13.47 -11.36 -0.49
N LEU A 120 -13.57 -10.23 0.21
CA LEU A 120 -12.70 -9.07 0.04
C LEU A 120 -11.23 -9.39 0.38
N LEU A 121 -11.00 -10.05 1.52
CA LEU A 121 -9.65 -10.43 1.96
C LEU A 121 -9.02 -11.45 1.01
N CYS A 122 -9.78 -12.50 0.64
CA CYS A 122 -9.33 -13.52 -0.31
C CYS A 122 -9.04 -12.92 -1.68
N PHE A 123 -9.97 -12.15 -2.25
CA PHE A 123 -9.80 -11.46 -3.53
C PHE A 123 -8.59 -10.54 -3.51
N GLY A 124 -8.46 -9.71 -2.48
CA GLY A 124 -7.37 -8.76 -2.34
C GLY A 124 -6.01 -9.44 -2.24
N PHE A 125 -5.92 -10.59 -1.57
CA PHE A 125 -4.67 -11.36 -1.48
C PHE A 125 -4.37 -12.12 -2.77
N ALA A 126 -5.30 -12.97 -3.23
CA ALA A 126 -5.11 -13.92 -4.33
C ALA A 126 -4.86 -13.24 -5.67
N SER A 127 -5.50 -12.10 -5.95
CA SER A 127 -5.26 -11.36 -7.20
C SER A 127 -3.91 -10.61 -7.22
N GLY A 128 -3.01 -10.85 -6.26
CA GLY A 128 -1.66 -10.30 -6.21
C GLY A 128 -1.49 -9.15 -5.22
N GLY A 129 -2.12 -9.24 -4.05
CA GLY A 129 -1.98 -8.24 -3.00
C GLY A 129 -2.45 -6.85 -3.47
N ARG A 130 -3.72 -6.73 -3.83
CA ARG A 130 -4.34 -5.49 -4.31
C ARG A 130 -4.33 -4.40 -3.27
N ARG A 131 -4.17 -3.17 -3.77
CA ARG A 131 -4.28 -1.96 -2.97
C ARG A 131 -5.74 -1.76 -2.60
N ARG A 132 -6.01 -1.15 -1.45
CA ARG A 132 -7.38 -0.79 -1.02
C ARG A 132 -8.19 -0.03 -2.08
N SER A 133 -7.55 0.80 -2.90
CA SER A 133 -8.23 1.53 -3.99
C SER A 133 -8.57 0.66 -5.19
N GLU A 134 -7.77 -0.39 -5.46
CA GLU A 134 -8.04 -1.34 -6.54
C GLU A 134 -9.19 -2.27 -6.12
N ILE A 135 -9.20 -2.73 -4.86
CA ILE A 135 -10.31 -3.51 -4.30
C ILE A 135 -11.61 -2.68 -4.31
N ALA A 136 -11.56 -1.42 -3.86
CA ALA A 136 -12.72 -0.53 -3.85
C ALA A 136 -13.28 -0.22 -5.25
N ALA A 137 -12.42 -0.26 -6.28
CA ALA A 137 -12.79 -0.02 -7.67
C ALA A 137 -13.12 -1.31 -8.44
N ALA A 138 -13.11 -2.47 -7.78
CA ALA A 138 -13.41 -3.74 -8.43
C ALA A 138 -14.86 -3.78 -8.89
N ASP A 139 -15.06 -3.98 -10.19
CA ASP A 139 -16.36 -3.94 -10.86
C ASP A 139 -16.66 -5.28 -11.54
N LEU A 140 -17.94 -5.67 -11.54
CA LEU A 140 -18.39 -6.93 -12.13
C LEU A 140 -18.15 -7.00 -13.63
N ARG A 141 -18.18 -5.88 -14.34
CA ARG A 141 -17.92 -5.84 -15.80
C ARG A 141 -16.51 -6.34 -16.15
N ASP A 142 -15.59 -6.25 -15.20
CA ASP A 142 -14.19 -6.63 -15.34
C ASP A 142 -13.93 -8.06 -14.82
N LEU A 143 -14.96 -8.76 -14.33
CA LEU A 143 -14.87 -10.09 -13.76
C LEU A 143 -15.47 -11.14 -14.70
N ARG A 144 -14.66 -12.13 -15.10
CA ARG A 144 -15.10 -13.24 -15.96
C ARG A 144 -14.91 -14.57 -15.25
N ARG A 145 -15.99 -15.35 -15.08
CA ARG A 145 -15.90 -16.72 -14.53
C ARG A 145 -15.14 -17.63 -15.49
N ILE A 146 -14.31 -18.51 -14.94
CA ILE A 146 -13.57 -19.55 -15.65
C ILE A 146 -13.69 -20.88 -14.88
N GLY A 147 -14.26 -21.90 -15.52
CA GLY A 147 -14.55 -23.17 -14.85
C GLY A 147 -15.51 -23.02 -13.67
N GLU A 148 -15.47 -23.97 -12.74
CA GLU A 148 -16.35 -24.02 -11.57
C GLU A 148 -15.83 -23.20 -10.38
N ALA A 149 -14.51 -23.19 -10.15
CA ALA A 149 -13.89 -22.51 -9.01
C ALA A 149 -12.85 -21.47 -9.45
N GLY A 150 -13.21 -20.61 -10.41
CA GLY A 150 -12.26 -19.64 -10.94
C GLY A 150 -12.89 -18.40 -11.55
N TYR A 151 -12.17 -17.28 -11.43
CA TYR A 151 -12.43 -16.04 -12.12
C TYR A 151 -11.14 -15.44 -12.68
N ILE A 152 -11.26 -14.71 -13.77
CA ILE A 152 -10.27 -13.74 -14.23
C ILE A 152 -10.82 -12.36 -13.94
N TYR A 153 -10.11 -11.60 -13.11
CA TYR A 153 -10.40 -10.19 -12.86
C TYR A 153 -9.46 -9.31 -13.68
N ARG A 154 -10.00 -8.50 -14.59
CA ARG A 154 -9.23 -7.61 -15.44
C ARG A 154 -9.00 -6.27 -14.73
N LEU A 155 -7.75 -5.97 -14.40
CA LEU A 155 -7.36 -4.70 -13.81
C LEU A 155 -7.03 -3.68 -14.90
N GLU A 156 -8.05 -3.00 -15.45
CA GLU A 156 -7.88 -2.01 -16.52
C GLU A 156 -7.22 -0.70 -16.04
N HIS A 157 -7.45 -0.31 -14.78
CA HIS A 157 -6.92 0.92 -14.20
C HIS A 157 -6.26 0.67 -12.85
N SER A 158 -4.93 0.49 -12.84
CA SER A 158 -4.15 0.60 -11.60
C SER A 158 -3.47 1.96 -11.48
N LYS A 159 -3.12 2.37 -10.25
CA LYS A 159 -2.35 3.60 -9.98
C LYS A 159 -1.03 3.67 -10.77
N THR A 160 -0.54 2.53 -11.25
CA THR A 160 0.67 2.40 -12.09
C THR A 160 0.38 2.44 -13.59
N GLN A 161 -0.89 2.33 -13.99
CA GLN A 161 -1.38 2.31 -15.38
C GLN A 161 -2.16 3.59 -15.75
N GLN A 162 -1.77 4.75 -15.23
CA GLN A 162 -2.42 6.03 -15.59
C GLN A 162 -2.24 6.44 -17.07
N ALA A 163 -1.39 5.74 -17.83
CA ALA A 163 -1.15 5.95 -19.26
C ALA A 163 -1.64 4.78 -20.14
N GLY A 164 -2.46 3.87 -19.60
CA GLY A 164 -3.00 2.70 -20.30
C GLY A 164 -2.17 1.42 -20.17
N VAL A 165 -2.72 0.33 -20.71
CA VAL A 165 -2.10 -1.01 -20.76
C VAL A 165 -0.91 -0.96 -21.73
N THR A 166 0.30 -1.24 -21.22
CA THR A 166 1.51 -1.39 -22.07
C THR A 166 1.72 -2.86 -22.43
N ALA A 167 2.54 -3.17 -23.44
CA ALA A 167 2.88 -4.54 -23.87
C ALA A 167 3.43 -5.46 -22.74
N ALA A 168 3.85 -4.89 -21.61
CA ALA A 168 4.34 -5.62 -20.43
C ALA A 168 3.28 -5.78 -19.32
N SER A 169 2.06 -5.29 -19.52
CA SER A 169 0.97 -5.35 -18.55
C SER A 169 0.13 -6.60 -18.80
N THR A 170 0.04 -7.48 -17.80
CA THR A 170 -0.94 -8.59 -17.82
C THR A 170 -2.13 -8.15 -16.99
N PRO A 171 -3.17 -7.53 -17.58
CA PRO A 171 -4.27 -6.96 -16.81
C PRO A 171 -5.11 -8.05 -16.15
N ASP A 172 -5.09 -9.27 -16.70
CA ASP A 172 -5.85 -10.41 -16.22
C ASP A 172 -5.21 -10.98 -14.94
N LYS A 173 -5.98 -10.98 -13.86
CA LYS A 173 -5.58 -11.46 -12.53
C LYS A 173 -6.43 -12.68 -12.18
N PRO A 174 -5.84 -13.88 -12.11
CA PRO A 174 -6.58 -15.06 -11.68
C PRO A 174 -7.01 -14.93 -10.21
N VAL A 175 -8.25 -15.30 -9.94
CA VAL A 175 -8.82 -15.50 -8.61
C VAL A 175 -9.36 -16.92 -8.62
N LEU A 176 -8.65 -17.84 -7.96
CA LEU A 176 -8.88 -19.28 -8.10
C LEU A 176 -9.24 -19.91 -6.75
N ASP A 177 -9.79 -21.12 -6.84
CA ASP A 177 -10.03 -22.04 -5.73
C ASP A 177 -10.80 -21.36 -4.59
N ARG A 178 -10.26 -21.40 -3.37
CA ARG A 178 -10.86 -20.79 -2.19
C ARG A 178 -11.22 -19.32 -2.37
N ALA A 179 -10.41 -18.55 -3.10
CA ALA A 179 -10.70 -17.14 -3.33
C ALA A 179 -11.85 -16.94 -4.32
N ALA A 180 -11.99 -17.84 -5.31
CA ALA A 180 -13.13 -17.85 -6.22
C ALA A 180 -14.41 -18.25 -5.50
N LEU A 181 -14.38 -19.30 -4.68
CA LEU A 181 -15.53 -19.75 -3.89
C LEU A 181 -16.01 -18.66 -2.93
N ALA A 182 -15.10 -18.02 -2.19
CA ALA A 182 -15.47 -16.91 -1.31
C ALA A 182 -16.08 -15.72 -2.07
N LEU A 183 -15.61 -15.46 -3.31
CA LEU A 183 -16.18 -14.42 -4.15
C LEU A 183 -17.58 -14.81 -4.66
N GLU A 184 -17.77 -16.07 -5.04
CA GLU A 184 -19.07 -16.62 -5.46
C GLU A 184 -20.10 -16.53 -4.33
N ASP A 185 -19.75 -16.98 -3.11
CA ASP A 185 -20.60 -16.86 -1.91
C ASP A 185 -21.07 -15.42 -1.69
N TRP A 186 -20.18 -14.45 -1.89
CA TRP A 186 -20.53 -13.03 -1.75
C TRP A 186 -21.44 -12.55 -2.87
N LEU A 187 -21.17 -12.89 -4.13
CA LEU A 187 -22.00 -12.49 -5.25
C LEU A 187 -23.42 -13.06 -5.13
N GLU A 188 -23.54 -14.33 -4.71
CA GLU A 188 -24.82 -14.98 -4.45
C GLU A 188 -25.56 -14.31 -3.29
N ALA A 189 -24.93 -14.16 -2.12
CA ALA A 189 -25.56 -13.58 -0.94
C ALA A 189 -25.94 -12.10 -1.10
N SER A 190 -25.20 -11.36 -1.94
CA SER A 190 -25.43 -9.93 -2.17
C SER A 190 -26.41 -9.63 -3.31
N GLY A 191 -26.64 -10.60 -4.20
CA GLY A 191 -27.50 -10.44 -5.38
C GLY A 191 -27.01 -9.37 -6.37
N ILE A 192 -25.71 -9.05 -6.37
CA ILE A 192 -25.16 -8.01 -7.24
C ILE A 192 -25.03 -8.56 -8.66
N THR A 193 -25.67 -7.89 -9.61
CA THR A 193 -25.65 -8.26 -11.04
C THR A 193 -24.85 -7.29 -11.92
N GLU A 194 -24.54 -6.08 -11.42
CA GLU A 194 -23.78 -5.06 -12.15
C GLU A 194 -22.97 -4.16 -11.21
N GLY A 195 -22.01 -3.42 -11.76
CA GLY A 195 -21.25 -2.39 -11.03
C GLY A 195 -20.28 -2.94 -9.97
N ALA A 196 -20.01 -2.14 -8.94
CA ALA A 196 -19.00 -2.46 -7.92
C ALA A 196 -19.27 -3.79 -7.20
N ILE A 197 -18.26 -4.65 -7.16
CA ILE A 197 -18.28 -5.97 -6.49
C ILE A 197 -18.40 -5.79 -4.99
N PHE A 198 -17.55 -4.94 -4.39
CA PHE A 198 -17.54 -4.75 -2.94
C PHE A 198 -18.30 -3.49 -2.54
N ARG A 199 -19.42 -3.70 -1.84
CA ARG A 199 -20.37 -2.65 -1.48
C ARG A 199 -20.48 -2.48 0.03
N ARG A 200 -20.82 -1.25 0.44
CA ARG A 200 -21.14 -0.92 1.83
C ARG A 200 -22.38 -1.69 2.25
N LEU A 201 -22.47 -2.05 3.53
CA LEU A 201 -23.66 -2.70 4.09
C LEU A 201 -24.38 -1.73 5.03
N TRP A 202 -25.71 -1.76 4.99
CA TRP A 202 -26.60 -1.06 5.91
C TRP A 202 -27.53 -2.08 6.56
N LYS A 203 -27.16 -2.56 7.75
CA LYS A 203 -27.76 -3.78 8.34
C LYS A 203 -27.63 -4.93 7.33
N GLN A 204 -28.74 -5.53 6.90
CA GLN A 204 -28.77 -6.62 5.92
C GLN A 204 -28.93 -6.15 4.47
N ARG A 205 -28.84 -4.84 4.19
CA ARG A 205 -29.01 -4.30 2.85
C ARG A 205 -27.67 -3.94 2.22
N VAL A 206 -27.48 -4.35 0.97
CA VAL A 206 -26.35 -3.96 0.13
C VAL A 206 -26.53 -2.52 -0.37
N GLY A 207 -25.54 -1.68 -0.11
CA GLY A 207 -25.50 -0.25 -0.45
C GLY A 207 -24.58 0.07 -1.64
N PRO A 208 -24.05 1.30 -1.74
CA PRO A 208 -23.15 1.71 -2.82
C PRO A 208 -21.74 1.11 -2.66
N ALA A 209 -20.87 1.34 -3.64
CA ALA A 209 -19.47 0.93 -3.63
C ALA A 209 -18.73 1.31 -2.32
N LEU A 210 -17.84 0.44 -1.85
CA LEU A 210 -16.94 0.77 -0.74
C LEU A 210 -15.97 1.87 -1.15
N SER A 211 -15.67 2.78 -0.22
CA SER A 211 -14.56 3.71 -0.39
C SER A 211 -13.22 3.00 -0.13
N PRO A 212 -12.10 3.47 -0.70
CA PRO A 212 -10.77 2.94 -0.36
C PRO A 212 -10.45 3.04 1.14
N ALA A 213 -11.01 4.03 1.85
CA ALA A 213 -10.87 4.16 3.29
C ALA A 213 -11.59 3.01 4.02
N ALA A 214 -12.85 2.74 3.66
CA ALA A 214 -13.65 1.67 4.24
C ALA A 214 -13.01 0.28 4.04
N VAL A 215 -12.41 0.01 2.87
CA VAL A 215 -11.63 -1.22 2.65
C VAL A 215 -10.47 -1.34 3.64
N GLY A 216 -9.77 -0.23 3.90
CA GLY A 216 -8.69 -0.20 4.89
C GLY A 216 -9.19 -0.44 6.32
N GLU A 217 -10.34 0.12 6.68
CA GLU A 217 -10.99 -0.05 7.99
C GLU A 217 -11.45 -1.50 8.19
N ILE A 218 -11.99 -2.16 7.15
CA ILE A 218 -12.36 -3.58 7.20
C ILE A 218 -11.13 -4.45 7.50
N VAL A 219 -10.02 -4.23 6.78
CA VAL A 219 -8.77 -4.96 7.01
C VAL A 219 -8.29 -4.77 8.46
N GLN A 220 -8.29 -3.53 8.95
CA GLN A 220 -7.89 -3.23 10.33
C GLN A 220 -8.81 -3.86 11.38
N ARG A 221 -10.12 -3.81 11.15
CA ARG A 221 -11.11 -4.42 12.02
C ARG A 221 -10.92 -5.93 12.09
N ARG A 222 -10.77 -6.61 10.95
CA ARG A 222 -10.57 -8.06 10.90
C ARG A 222 -9.25 -8.48 11.54
N ALA A 223 -8.18 -7.70 11.36
CA ALA A 223 -6.92 -7.94 12.08
C ALA A 223 -7.08 -7.79 13.61
N ARG A 224 -7.82 -6.78 14.07
CA ARG A 224 -8.11 -6.60 15.51
C ARG A 224 -8.95 -7.74 16.09
N LEU A 225 -9.99 -8.17 15.37
CA LEU A 225 -10.82 -9.30 15.79
C LEU A 225 -10.02 -10.61 15.86
N ALA A 226 -9.00 -10.75 15.01
CA ALA A 226 -8.09 -11.89 15.00
C ALA A 226 -6.99 -11.82 16.09
N GLY A 227 -6.98 -10.77 16.93
CA GLY A 227 -5.98 -10.59 17.97
C GLY A 227 -4.58 -10.27 17.45
N LEU A 228 -4.45 -9.81 16.20
CA LEU A 228 -3.16 -9.53 15.61
C LEU A 228 -2.59 -8.18 16.09
N GLU A 229 -1.35 -8.21 16.58
CA GLU A 229 -0.61 -7.00 16.92
C GLU A 229 0.14 -6.44 15.71
N GLY A 230 -0.01 -5.15 15.43
CA GLY A 230 0.70 -4.51 14.34
C GLY A 230 0.01 -3.29 13.74
N ASP A 231 0.73 -2.60 12.85
CA ASP A 231 0.19 -1.48 12.10
C ASP A 231 -0.38 -1.98 10.76
N PHE A 232 -1.61 -2.49 10.79
CA PHE A 232 -2.31 -3.01 9.62
C PHE A 232 -3.02 -1.90 8.81
N GLY A 233 -3.19 -2.13 7.51
CA GLY A 233 -3.97 -1.26 6.64
C GLY A 233 -3.92 -1.68 5.18
N GLY A 234 -4.37 -0.81 4.27
CA GLY A 234 -4.55 -1.18 2.86
C GLY A 234 -3.30 -1.48 2.02
N HIS A 235 -2.10 -1.48 2.63
CA HIS A 235 -0.87 -1.99 2.01
C HIS A 235 -0.42 -3.33 2.60
N SER A 236 -1.01 -3.75 3.72
CA SER A 236 -0.63 -4.98 4.44
C SER A 236 -0.86 -6.24 3.60
N LEU A 237 -1.98 -6.33 2.88
CA LEU A 237 -2.26 -7.43 1.94
C LEU A 237 -1.20 -7.52 0.83
N ARG A 238 -0.75 -6.36 0.32
CA ARG A 238 0.26 -6.30 -0.74
C ARG A 238 1.62 -6.77 -0.28
N SER A 239 2.09 -6.21 0.84
CA SER A 239 3.35 -6.62 1.45
C SER A 239 3.32 -8.09 1.84
N GLY A 240 2.19 -8.52 2.42
CA GLY A 240 1.90 -9.89 2.79
C GLY A 240 2.00 -10.88 1.64
N PHE A 241 1.27 -10.63 0.55
CA PHE A 241 1.31 -11.45 -0.65
C PHE A 241 2.74 -11.59 -1.21
N VAL A 242 3.48 -10.48 -1.34
CA VAL A 242 4.85 -10.53 -1.86
C VAL A 242 5.75 -11.34 -0.94
N THR A 243 5.69 -11.08 0.37
CA THR A 243 6.51 -11.81 1.36
C THR A 243 6.18 -13.30 1.35
N GLU A 244 4.90 -13.67 1.31
CA GLU A 244 4.46 -15.06 1.29
C GLU A 244 4.88 -15.77 0.00
N ALA A 245 4.64 -15.18 -1.17
CA ALA A 245 5.06 -15.76 -2.44
C ALA A 245 6.59 -15.94 -2.50
N SER A 246 7.36 -15.02 -1.90
CA SER A 246 8.82 -15.14 -1.82
C SER A 246 9.24 -16.29 -0.90
N ARG A 247 8.57 -16.46 0.24
CA ARG A 247 8.79 -17.57 1.19
C ARG A 247 8.50 -18.92 0.53
N GLN A 248 7.50 -18.98 -0.34
CA GLN A 248 7.14 -20.16 -1.12
C GLN A 248 8.03 -20.38 -2.37
N GLY A 249 9.05 -19.55 -2.58
CA GLY A 249 9.98 -19.70 -3.69
C GLY A 249 9.41 -19.30 -5.05
N VAL A 250 8.29 -18.57 -5.11
CA VAL A 250 7.73 -18.07 -6.37
C VAL A 250 8.72 -17.11 -7.03
N ALA A 251 9.00 -17.34 -8.31
CA ALA A 251 9.94 -16.52 -9.06
C ALA A 251 9.53 -15.04 -9.07
N LEU A 252 10.50 -14.15 -8.84
CA LEU A 252 10.27 -12.69 -8.78
C LEU A 252 9.51 -12.13 -10.01
N PRO A 253 9.78 -12.55 -11.26
CA PRO A 253 8.99 -12.11 -12.41
C PRO A 253 7.49 -12.42 -12.29
N ALA A 254 7.13 -13.61 -11.81
CA ALA A 254 5.73 -14.01 -11.61
C ALA A 254 5.06 -13.18 -10.51
N ILE A 255 5.77 -12.93 -9.40
CA ILE A 255 5.29 -12.03 -8.33
C ILE A 255 5.06 -10.62 -8.89
N MET A 256 6.01 -10.10 -9.67
CA MET A 256 5.92 -8.76 -10.27
C MET A 256 4.78 -8.65 -11.27
N GLN A 257 4.55 -9.69 -12.07
CA GLN A 257 3.44 -9.76 -13.03
C GLN A 257 2.08 -9.68 -12.32
N LEU A 258 1.89 -10.50 -11.28
CA LEU A 258 0.61 -10.51 -10.57
C LEU A 258 0.41 -9.22 -9.77
N THR A 259 1.47 -8.69 -9.16
CA THR A 259 1.41 -7.47 -8.36
C THR A 259 1.37 -6.17 -9.18
N GLU A 260 1.85 -6.14 -10.42
CA GLU A 260 2.06 -4.94 -11.25
C GLU A 260 3.16 -3.99 -10.76
N HIS A 261 4.16 -4.51 -10.04
CA HIS A 261 5.33 -3.69 -9.74
C HIS A 261 6.19 -3.51 -11.00
N ARG A 262 6.40 -2.27 -11.42
CA ARG A 262 7.28 -1.93 -12.55
C ARG A 262 8.76 -1.87 -12.18
N ALA A 263 9.05 -1.47 -10.94
CA ALA A 263 10.42 -1.32 -10.45
C ALA A 263 10.78 -2.48 -9.51
N VAL A 264 11.80 -3.24 -9.89
CA VAL A 264 12.33 -4.37 -9.10
C VAL A 264 12.71 -3.91 -7.68
N SER A 265 13.29 -2.71 -7.55
CA SER A 265 13.65 -2.09 -6.26
C SER A 265 12.48 -1.91 -5.29
N SER A 266 11.24 -1.82 -5.79
CA SER A 266 10.03 -1.70 -4.95
C SER A 266 9.60 -3.04 -4.34
N VAL A 267 10.08 -4.17 -4.88
CA VAL A 267 9.70 -5.53 -4.48
C VAL A 267 10.83 -6.22 -3.72
N ILE A 268 12.10 -5.96 -4.10
CA ILE A 268 13.30 -6.59 -3.53
C ILE A 268 13.29 -6.59 -2.00
N GLY A 269 12.91 -5.48 -1.35
CA GLY A 269 12.94 -5.42 0.11
C GLY A 269 11.97 -6.41 0.78
N TYR A 270 10.81 -6.67 0.17
CA TYR A 270 9.87 -7.68 0.65
C TYR A 270 10.33 -9.09 0.30
N PHE A 271 10.90 -9.26 -0.90
CA PHE A 271 11.43 -10.53 -1.40
C PHE A 271 12.58 -11.04 -0.54
N GLN A 272 13.55 -10.17 -0.24
CA GLN A 272 14.66 -10.46 0.67
C GLN A 272 14.18 -10.80 2.07
N THR A 273 13.16 -10.10 2.59
CA THR A 273 12.62 -10.42 3.93
C THR A 273 11.96 -11.80 3.96
N GLY A 274 11.19 -12.17 2.92
CA GLY A 274 10.53 -13.47 2.83
C GLY A 274 11.49 -14.63 2.59
N GLY A 275 12.57 -14.39 1.82
CA GLY A 275 13.60 -15.39 1.51
C GLY A 275 14.76 -15.47 2.50
N ALA A 276 14.90 -14.51 3.43
CA ALA A 276 16.07 -14.43 4.31
C ALA A 276 16.31 -15.70 5.14
N SER A 277 15.24 -16.29 5.71
CA SER A 277 15.34 -17.49 6.55
C SER A 277 15.55 -18.79 5.77
N ALA A 278 15.30 -18.76 4.46
CA ALA A 278 15.38 -19.93 3.59
C ALA A 278 16.35 -19.72 2.40
N ASN A 279 17.27 -18.75 2.52
CA ASN A 279 18.17 -18.41 1.44
C ASN A 279 19.17 -19.56 1.22
N PRO A 280 19.14 -20.27 0.07
CA PRO A 280 20.05 -21.39 -0.18
C PRO A 280 21.52 -20.97 -0.12
N ALA A 281 21.83 -19.70 -0.41
CA ALA A 281 23.18 -19.15 -0.29
C ALA A 281 23.73 -19.21 1.16
N ALA A 282 22.87 -19.32 2.17
CA ALA A 282 23.28 -19.48 3.56
C ALA A 282 23.74 -20.91 3.91
N ARG A 283 23.49 -21.89 3.04
CA ARG A 283 23.87 -23.31 3.21
C ARG A 283 24.94 -23.77 2.24
N LEU A 284 25.67 -22.85 1.62
CA LEU A 284 26.78 -23.18 0.69
C LEU A 284 27.99 -23.85 1.35
N LEU A 285 27.97 -23.97 2.69
CA LEU A 285 28.99 -24.66 3.48
C LEU A 285 28.56 -26.08 3.88
N GLU A 286 27.36 -26.51 3.48
CA GLU A 286 26.90 -27.88 3.65
C GLU A 286 27.29 -28.66 2.38
N ASP A 287 28.06 -29.75 2.56
CA ASP A 287 28.54 -30.64 1.48
C ASP A 287 27.39 -31.37 0.76
#